data_AF-A0A933IPY1-F1
#
_entry.id   AF-A0A933IPY1-F1
#
_cell.length_a   1.000
_cell.length_b   1.000
_cell.length_c   1.000
_cell.angle_alpha   90.00
_cell.angle_beta   90.00
_cell.angle_gamma   90.00
#
_symmetry.space_group_name_H-M   'P 1'
#
loop_
_entity.id
_entity.type
_entity.pdbx_description
1 polymer ?
#
loop_
_entity_poly.entity_id
_entity_poly.type
_entity_poly.pdbx_seq_one_letter_code
_entity_poly.pdbx_strand_id
1 'polypeptide(L)'
;MIEAFLAGALLLKPRPHTVRLMAPRFRRGLRATNRLFGAATLVILLLATAFADSGPYVSLETPHFKIRYTLPDRKTALYLQKRVERVATEVTEKTGLTPPEMTTVLLAPDLGGFRDAVPGESAVPYWADGLAVPSLDLIVLKSPKILPNSDPLEIFIHEYVHILLSYHSGGDEIPTWLNEGLAMYLSGEWGWSRSIYMTRAVLSGKVMPLQELERGFPSDVERARTAYAESYYVIAFLRENFGVKGLHVFIRFYQKGFGFGNALHRATGLRFEELENRWERFLKLRFSVLPLLTSGGTLWFVMALLFLLAYRRKRRRARALLDEWDREEMMERRE
;
A
#
# COMPACT_ATOMS: atom_id res chain seq x y z
N MET A 1 -42.14 -31.28 3.94
CA MET A 1 -42.98 -30.11 4.29
C MET A 1 -42.38 -28.94 3.52
N ILE A 2 -42.92 -28.44 2.41
CA ILE A 2 -44.33 -28.29 1.99
C ILE A 2 -44.42 -28.50 0.46
N GLU A 3 -45.52 -29.13 0.04
CA GLU A 3 -45.95 -29.44 -1.33
C GLU A 3 -46.45 -28.20 -2.11
N ALA A 4 -46.15 -28.10 -3.42
CA ALA A 4 -47.05 -28.27 -4.57
C ALA A 4 -48.25 -27.32 -4.67
N PHE A 5 -48.40 -26.60 -5.81
CA PHE A 5 -49.72 -26.25 -6.36
C PHE A 5 -49.68 -26.04 -7.89
N LEU A 6 -50.29 -27.02 -8.56
CA LEU A 6 -51.14 -27.02 -9.76
C LEU A 6 -50.64 -26.64 -11.17
N ALA A 7 -50.96 -27.60 -12.04
CA ALA A 7 -50.90 -27.64 -13.49
C ALA A 7 -52.22 -27.17 -14.16
N GLY A 8 -52.10 -26.81 -15.44
CA GLY A 8 -53.03 -27.24 -16.50
C GLY A 8 -54.08 -26.23 -16.98
N ALA A 9 -54.01 -25.85 -18.26
CA ALA A 9 -54.91 -26.40 -19.30
C ALA A 9 -54.93 -25.57 -20.60
N LEU A 10 -54.75 -26.30 -21.72
CA LEU A 10 -55.37 -26.20 -23.05
C LEU A 10 -55.48 -24.84 -23.77
N LEU A 11 -54.81 -24.65 -24.90
CA LEU A 11 -55.28 -24.95 -26.27
C LEU A 11 -56.59 -24.24 -26.66
N LEU A 12 -56.50 -23.27 -27.58
CA LEU A 12 -57.45 -23.05 -28.69
C LEU A 12 -56.90 -22.02 -29.70
N LYS A 13 -56.90 -22.43 -30.97
CA LYS A 13 -56.84 -21.66 -32.23
C LYS A 13 -57.86 -22.38 -33.16
N PRO A 14 -58.35 -21.86 -34.33
CA PRO A 14 -58.00 -20.60 -35.02
C PRO A 14 -59.14 -19.88 -35.85
N ARG A 15 -58.73 -18.79 -36.55
CA ARG A 15 -59.24 -18.20 -37.84
C ARG A 15 -60.42 -17.17 -37.82
N PRO A 16 -60.73 -16.47 -38.94
CA PRO A 16 -59.95 -15.36 -39.52
C PRO A 16 -60.84 -14.16 -39.92
N HIS A 17 -60.30 -12.93 -39.98
CA HIS A 17 -60.96 -11.86 -40.76
C HIS A 17 -59.95 -11.09 -41.61
N THR A 18 -60.09 -11.28 -42.92
CA THR A 18 -59.59 -10.42 -43.98
C THR A 18 -60.39 -9.12 -44.02
N VAL A 19 -59.72 -7.97 -43.91
CA VAL A 19 -60.22 -6.69 -44.42
C VAL A 19 -59.13 -6.05 -45.26
N ARG A 20 -59.52 -5.66 -46.47
CA ARG A 20 -58.66 -5.19 -47.56
C ARG A 20 -58.71 -3.66 -47.65
N LEU A 21 -57.52 -3.06 -47.70
CA LEU A 21 -57.10 -1.79 -48.34
C LEU A 21 -57.92 -0.51 -48.12
N MET A 22 -57.25 0.50 -47.55
CA MET A 22 -57.30 1.86 -48.10
C MET A 22 -55.99 2.61 -47.78
N ALA A 23 -55.29 3.05 -48.81
CA ALA A 23 -54.13 3.93 -48.69
C ALA A 23 -54.56 5.39 -48.87
N PRO A 24 -54.00 6.33 -48.09
CA PRO A 24 -53.87 7.70 -48.53
C PRO A 24 -52.38 8.03 -48.75
N ARG A 25 -52.07 8.48 -49.97
CA ARG A 25 -50.85 9.22 -50.27
C ARG A 25 -50.95 10.61 -49.62
N PHE A 26 -50.00 10.98 -48.76
CA PHE A 26 -49.67 12.38 -48.52
C PHE A 26 -48.16 12.61 -48.47
N ARG A 27 -47.77 13.77 -49.02
CA ARG A 27 -46.43 14.20 -49.42
C ARG A 27 -45.56 14.69 -48.26
N ARG A 28 -44.24 14.58 -48.51
CA ARG A 28 -43.11 15.45 -48.06
C ARG A 28 -42.82 15.54 -46.55
N GLY A 29 -41.64 15.03 -46.19
CA GLY A 29 -40.98 15.28 -44.91
C GLY A 29 -39.57 14.70 -44.84
N LEU A 30 -38.72 14.97 -45.85
CA LEU A 30 -37.28 14.72 -45.74
C LEU A 30 -36.71 15.80 -44.81
N ARG A 31 -36.33 15.44 -43.57
CA ARG A 31 -35.30 16.05 -42.69
C ARG A 31 -35.55 15.67 -41.22
N ALA A 32 -35.21 14.45 -40.82
CA ALA A 32 -35.02 14.11 -39.39
C ALA A 32 -34.22 12.82 -39.14
N THR A 33 -33.60 12.18 -40.13
CA THR A 33 -33.02 10.84 -39.95
C THR A 33 -31.52 10.82 -39.64
N ASN A 34 -30.78 11.92 -39.80
CA ASN A 34 -29.32 11.92 -39.61
C ASN A 34 -28.85 12.27 -38.19
N ARG A 35 -29.70 12.80 -37.30
CA ARG A 35 -29.29 13.15 -35.92
C ARG A 35 -29.48 12.01 -34.91
N LEU A 36 -30.49 11.17 -35.10
CA LEU A 36 -30.74 10.00 -34.24
C LEU A 36 -29.77 8.84 -34.54
N PHE A 37 -29.40 8.64 -35.80
CA PHE A 37 -28.38 7.65 -36.15
C PHE A 37 -27.02 8.02 -35.56
N GLY A 38 -26.59 9.30 -35.66
CA GLY A 38 -25.32 9.75 -35.09
C GLY A 38 -25.26 9.65 -33.56
N ALA A 39 -26.35 9.94 -32.85
CA ALA A 39 -26.40 9.78 -31.39
C ALA A 39 -26.43 8.31 -30.96
N ALA A 40 -27.14 7.44 -31.68
CA ALA A 40 -27.17 6.01 -31.40
C ALA A 40 -25.83 5.33 -31.72
N THR A 41 -25.15 5.67 -32.83
CA THR A 41 -23.79 5.17 -33.08
C THR A 41 -22.79 5.74 -32.10
N LEU A 42 -22.90 7.01 -31.67
CA LEU A 42 -22.01 7.57 -30.65
C LEU A 42 -22.22 6.88 -29.29
N VAL A 43 -23.46 6.59 -28.91
CA VAL A 43 -23.81 5.86 -27.67
C VAL A 43 -23.39 4.40 -27.76
N ILE A 44 -23.53 3.73 -28.92
CA ILE A 44 -23.03 2.36 -29.15
C ILE A 44 -21.50 2.33 -29.19
N LEU A 45 -20.82 3.34 -29.76
CA LEU A 45 -19.36 3.45 -29.71
C LEU A 45 -18.87 3.72 -28.27
N LEU A 46 -19.56 4.59 -27.53
CA LEU A 46 -19.27 4.90 -26.12
C LEU A 46 -19.54 3.69 -25.21
N LEU A 47 -20.59 2.92 -25.47
CA LEU A 47 -20.88 1.64 -24.79
C LEU A 47 -19.88 0.54 -25.20
N ALA A 48 -19.47 0.47 -26.46
CA ALA A 48 -18.47 -0.48 -26.93
C ALA A 48 -17.07 -0.17 -26.38
N THR A 49 -16.73 1.10 -26.13
CA THR A 49 -15.50 1.46 -25.40
C THR A 49 -15.58 1.15 -23.90
N ALA A 50 -16.78 1.10 -23.32
CA ALA A 50 -16.98 0.74 -21.91
C ALA A 50 -16.85 -0.77 -21.65
N PHE A 51 -17.03 -1.60 -22.69
CA PHE A 51 -16.78 -3.06 -22.67
C PHE A 51 -15.63 -3.44 -23.61
N ALA A 52 -14.58 -2.61 -23.68
CA ALA A 52 -13.34 -3.03 -24.30
C ALA A 52 -12.74 -4.15 -23.43
N ASP A 53 -13.05 -5.40 -23.79
CA ASP A 53 -12.35 -6.58 -23.32
C ASP A 53 -10.85 -6.27 -23.41
N SER A 54 -10.14 -6.43 -22.31
CA SER A 54 -8.75 -6.01 -22.15
C SER A 54 -7.80 -6.62 -23.20
N GLY A 55 -8.30 -7.61 -23.96
CA GLY A 55 -7.61 -8.33 -25.00
C GLY A 55 -6.91 -9.55 -24.42
N PRO A 56 -6.38 -10.44 -25.28
CA PRO A 56 -5.68 -11.61 -24.80
C PRO A 56 -4.43 -11.22 -24.00
N TYR A 57 -4.13 -12.02 -22.97
CA TYR A 57 -2.87 -11.91 -22.25
C TYR A 57 -1.69 -12.28 -23.16
N VAL A 58 -0.65 -11.46 -23.10
CA VAL A 58 0.66 -11.70 -23.71
C VAL A 58 1.70 -11.80 -22.59
N SER A 59 2.84 -12.44 -22.84
CA SER A 59 3.93 -12.56 -21.87
C SER A 59 5.23 -11.90 -22.31
N LEU A 60 5.94 -11.33 -21.34
CA LEU A 60 7.37 -11.05 -21.41
C LEU A 60 8.08 -12.00 -20.46
N GLU A 61 9.28 -12.45 -20.82
CA GLU A 61 10.07 -13.35 -19.99
C GLU A 61 11.40 -12.69 -19.60
N THR A 62 11.89 -13.07 -18.43
CA THR A 62 13.23 -12.85 -17.90
C THR A 62 13.73 -14.21 -17.36
N PRO A 63 15.01 -14.33 -16.94
CA PRO A 63 15.51 -15.59 -16.38
C PRO A 63 14.65 -16.22 -15.28
N HIS A 64 14.09 -15.42 -14.35
CA HIS A 64 13.33 -15.91 -13.20
C HIS A 64 11.87 -15.44 -13.15
N PHE A 65 11.42 -14.65 -14.13
CA PHE A 65 10.05 -14.12 -14.14
C PHE A 65 9.35 -14.24 -15.48
N LYS A 66 8.05 -14.57 -15.40
CA LYS A 66 7.11 -14.51 -16.53
C LYS A 66 6.06 -13.44 -16.28
N ILE A 67 6.15 -12.32 -16.99
CA ILE A 67 5.25 -11.19 -16.82
C ILE A 67 4.10 -11.30 -17.82
N ARG A 68 2.89 -11.61 -17.34
CA ARG A 68 1.65 -11.71 -18.12
C ARG A 68 0.87 -10.40 -18.03
N TYR A 69 0.48 -9.84 -19.17
CA TYR A 69 -0.19 -8.54 -19.23
C TYR A 69 -1.10 -8.44 -20.46
N THR A 70 -1.98 -7.45 -20.46
CA THR A 70 -2.81 -7.10 -21.63
C THR A 70 -2.21 -5.92 -22.38
N LEU A 71 -2.47 -5.76 -23.68
CA LEU A 71 -1.84 -4.73 -24.51
C LEU A 71 -1.83 -3.31 -23.90
N PRO A 72 -2.89 -2.84 -23.21
CA PRO A 72 -2.87 -1.53 -22.55
C PRO A 72 -1.78 -1.37 -21.48
N ASP A 73 -1.39 -2.45 -20.80
CA ASP A 73 -0.39 -2.45 -19.73
C ASP A 73 1.03 -2.72 -20.23
N ARG A 74 1.26 -2.74 -21.56
CA ARG A 74 2.56 -3.03 -22.17
C ARG A 74 3.70 -2.16 -21.63
N LYS A 75 3.44 -0.87 -21.39
CA LYS A 75 4.45 0.05 -20.83
C LYS A 75 4.89 -0.39 -19.43
N THR A 76 3.94 -0.78 -18.59
CA THR A 76 4.15 -1.29 -17.24
C THR A 76 4.89 -2.62 -17.25
N ALA A 77 4.50 -3.54 -18.13
CA ALA A 77 5.16 -4.83 -18.28
C ALA A 77 6.64 -4.67 -18.69
N LEU A 78 6.93 -3.78 -19.65
CA LEU A 78 8.31 -3.45 -20.04
C LEU A 78 9.09 -2.72 -18.92
N TYR A 79 8.41 -1.89 -18.12
CA TYR A 79 9.00 -1.23 -16.96
C TYR A 79 9.45 -2.24 -15.91
N LEU A 80 8.61 -3.25 -15.61
CA LEU A 80 8.90 -4.35 -14.71
C LEU A 80 9.99 -5.26 -15.27
N GLN A 81 9.89 -5.71 -16.53
CA GLN A 81 10.86 -6.61 -17.16
C GLN A 81 12.31 -6.11 -17.01
N LYS A 82 12.52 -4.80 -17.11
CA LYS A 82 13.85 -4.18 -16.99
C LYS A 82 14.41 -4.14 -15.57
N ARG A 83 13.59 -4.39 -14.53
CA ARG A 83 13.92 -4.09 -13.13
C ARG A 83 13.73 -5.26 -12.17
N VAL A 84 12.75 -6.14 -12.42
CA VAL A 84 12.38 -7.23 -11.50
C VAL A 84 13.56 -8.11 -11.10
N GLU A 85 14.41 -8.50 -12.06
CA GLU A 85 15.62 -9.30 -11.79
C GLU A 85 16.56 -8.62 -10.79
N ARG A 86 16.88 -7.34 -11.01
CA ARG A 86 17.79 -6.59 -10.13
C ARG A 86 17.20 -6.46 -8.72
N VAL A 87 15.93 -6.07 -8.59
CA VAL A 87 15.33 -5.87 -7.27
C VAL A 87 15.12 -7.21 -6.55
N ALA A 88 14.82 -8.29 -7.29
CA ALA A 88 14.73 -9.63 -6.73
C ALA A 88 16.06 -10.09 -6.15
N THR A 89 17.18 -9.85 -6.85
CA THR A 89 18.52 -10.09 -6.33
C THR A 89 18.79 -9.26 -5.07
N GLU A 90 18.49 -7.97 -5.08
CA GLU A 90 18.69 -7.11 -3.90
C GLU A 90 17.87 -7.58 -2.68
N VAL A 91 16.62 -8.04 -2.89
CA VAL A 91 15.78 -8.59 -1.83
C VAL A 91 16.35 -9.90 -1.29
N THR A 92 16.79 -10.79 -2.18
CA THR A 92 17.44 -12.07 -1.83
C THR A 92 18.72 -11.83 -1.02
N GLU A 93 19.55 -10.88 -1.42
CA GLU A 93 20.78 -10.51 -0.72
C GLU A 93 20.52 -9.89 0.67
N LYS A 94 19.45 -9.11 0.83
CA LYS A 94 19.07 -8.46 2.10
C LYS A 94 18.39 -9.39 3.09
N THR A 95 17.83 -10.51 2.62
CA THR A 95 17.07 -11.46 3.44
C THR A 95 17.80 -12.78 3.66
N GLY A 96 18.64 -13.18 2.70
CA GLY A 96 19.26 -14.51 2.65
C GLY A 96 18.27 -15.62 2.29
N LEU A 97 17.06 -15.27 1.87
CA LEU A 97 16.04 -16.21 1.38
C LEU A 97 16.38 -16.63 -0.05
N THR A 98 15.92 -17.81 -0.45
CA THR A 98 16.11 -18.33 -1.82
C THR A 98 14.79 -18.29 -2.56
N PRO A 99 14.76 -17.82 -3.82
CA PRO A 99 13.54 -17.79 -4.60
C PRO A 99 13.19 -19.13 -5.24
N PRO A 100 11.93 -19.32 -5.68
CA PRO A 100 11.58 -20.37 -6.63
C PRO A 100 12.29 -20.13 -7.98
N GLU A 101 12.35 -21.15 -8.84
CA GLU A 101 13.03 -21.07 -10.13
C GLU A 101 12.37 -20.04 -11.07
N MET A 102 11.04 -19.96 -11.07
CA MET A 102 10.27 -19.07 -11.94
C MET A 102 9.03 -18.55 -11.20
N THR A 103 8.87 -17.22 -11.14
CA THR A 103 7.67 -16.57 -10.59
C THR A 103 6.86 -15.90 -11.70
N THR A 104 5.55 -16.16 -11.77
CA THR A 104 4.66 -15.46 -12.70
C THR A 104 4.21 -14.13 -12.10
N VAL A 105 4.32 -13.04 -12.86
CA VAL A 105 3.78 -11.72 -12.48
C VAL A 105 2.63 -11.39 -13.42
N LEU A 106 1.40 -11.36 -12.90
CA LEU A 106 0.19 -11.05 -13.64
C LEU A 106 -0.23 -9.59 -13.43
N LEU A 107 -0.28 -8.80 -14.50
CA LEU A 107 -0.92 -7.48 -14.47
C LEU A 107 -2.42 -7.64 -14.71
N ALA A 108 -3.21 -7.47 -13.65
CA ALA A 108 -4.65 -7.53 -13.71
C ALA A 108 -5.22 -6.22 -14.31
N PRO A 109 -5.91 -6.29 -15.46
CA PRO A 109 -6.38 -5.09 -16.18
C PRO A 109 -7.54 -4.37 -15.45
N ASP A 110 -8.30 -5.12 -14.64
CA ASP A 110 -9.44 -4.65 -13.87
C ASP A 110 -9.58 -5.44 -12.55
N LEU A 111 -10.53 -5.03 -11.71
CA LEU A 111 -10.77 -5.66 -10.40
C LEU A 111 -11.33 -7.10 -10.52
N GLY A 112 -12.01 -7.42 -11.63
CA GLY A 112 -12.51 -8.76 -11.90
C GLY A 112 -11.34 -9.71 -12.15
N GLY A 113 -10.46 -9.36 -13.08
CA GLY A 113 -9.24 -10.12 -13.35
C GLY A 113 -8.32 -10.23 -12.13
N PHE A 114 -8.28 -9.22 -11.25
CA PHE A 114 -7.54 -9.29 -9.99
C PHE A 114 -8.12 -10.34 -9.03
N ARG A 115 -9.44 -10.38 -8.88
CA ARG A 115 -10.13 -11.35 -8.02
C ARG A 115 -10.07 -12.76 -8.60
N ASP A 116 -10.31 -12.90 -9.89
CA ASP A 116 -10.46 -14.18 -10.57
C ASP A 116 -9.09 -14.86 -10.81
N ALA A 117 -7.98 -14.13 -10.66
CA ALA A 117 -6.63 -14.67 -10.68
C ALA A 117 -6.30 -15.59 -9.49
N VAL A 118 -7.16 -15.62 -8.47
CA VAL A 118 -6.96 -16.39 -7.24
C VAL A 118 -7.92 -17.58 -7.21
N PRO A 119 -7.43 -18.82 -7.35
CA PRO A 119 -8.29 -19.99 -7.26
C PRO A 119 -8.69 -20.27 -5.81
N GLY A 120 -10.00 -20.41 -5.57
CA GLY A 120 -10.56 -20.78 -4.27
C GLY A 120 -10.99 -19.57 -3.44
N GLU A 121 -12.27 -19.57 -3.05
CA GLU A 121 -12.90 -18.49 -2.28
C GLU A 121 -12.27 -18.32 -0.89
N SER A 122 -11.48 -17.27 -0.72
CA SER A 122 -11.34 -16.52 0.53
C SER A 122 -10.94 -15.11 0.16
N ALA A 123 -11.95 -14.23 0.18
CA ALA A 123 -11.94 -12.80 -0.16
C ALA A 123 -10.54 -12.17 -0.28
N VAL A 124 -10.06 -12.03 -1.51
CA VAL A 124 -8.97 -11.09 -1.80
C VAL A 124 -9.43 -9.71 -1.30
N PRO A 125 -8.71 -9.07 -0.35
CA PRO A 125 -9.15 -7.80 0.16
C PRO A 125 -9.22 -6.79 -0.98
N TYR A 126 -10.37 -6.16 -1.20
CA TYR A 126 -10.55 -5.21 -2.30
C TYR A 126 -9.54 -4.04 -2.25
N TRP A 127 -9.05 -3.74 -1.04
CA TRP A 127 -8.07 -2.71 -0.74
C TRP A 127 -6.61 -3.14 -1.00
N ALA A 128 -6.33 -4.42 -1.25
CA ALA A 128 -4.96 -4.88 -1.50
C ALA A 128 -4.47 -4.37 -2.87
N ASP A 129 -3.30 -3.75 -2.91
CA ASP A 129 -2.75 -3.17 -4.14
C ASP A 129 -2.10 -4.24 -5.05
N GLY A 130 -1.62 -5.31 -4.43
CA GLY A 130 -1.14 -6.54 -5.05
C GLY A 130 -1.59 -7.76 -4.26
N LEU A 131 -1.20 -8.94 -4.73
CA LEU A 131 -1.39 -10.20 -4.02
C LEU A 131 -0.35 -11.24 -4.43
N ALA A 132 0.27 -11.88 -3.45
CA ALA A 132 1.03 -13.10 -3.63
C ALA A 132 0.14 -14.35 -3.45
N VAL A 133 0.28 -15.31 -4.37
CA VAL A 133 -0.29 -16.66 -4.29
C VAL A 133 0.87 -17.65 -4.33
N PRO A 134 1.51 -17.93 -3.17
CA PRO A 134 2.74 -18.73 -3.13
C PRO A 134 2.61 -20.16 -3.66
N SER A 135 1.43 -20.78 -3.51
CA SER A 135 1.15 -22.13 -4.03
C SER A 135 1.24 -22.23 -5.56
N LEU A 136 1.24 -21.10 -6.26
CA LEU A 136 1.33 -21.01 -7.72
C LEU A 136 2.55 -20.23 -8.19
N ASP A 137 3.46 -19.84 -7.29
CA ASP A 137 4.54 -18.89 -7.57
C ASP A 137 4.04 -17.66 -8.36
N LEU A 138 2.88 -17.12 -7.95
CA LEU A 138 2.16 -16.10 -8.67
C LEU A 138 2.08 -14.80 -7.86
N ILE A 139 2.44 -13.71 -8.51
CA ILE A 139 2.20 -12.34 -8.02
C ILE A 139 1.17 -11.70 -8.94
N VAL A 140 0.09 -11.18 -8.36
CA VAL A 140 -0.93 -10.42 -9.08
C VAL A 140 -0.79 -8.95 -8.71
N LEU A 141 -0.58 -8.09 -9.69
CA LEU A 141 -0.50 -6.64 -9.52
C LEU A 141 -1.69 -5.99 -10.22
N LYS A 142 -2.33 -5.02 -9.56
CA LYS A 142 -3.33 -4.20 -10.22
C LYS A 142 -2.68 -3.34 -11.31
N SER A 143 -3.36 -3.19 -12.45
CA SER A 143 -2.94 -2.27 -13.51
C SER A 143 -2.80 -0.83 -12.96
N PRO A 144 -1.82 -0.04 -13.44
CA PRO A 144 -1.75 1.38 -13.12
C PRO A 144 -2.99 2.19 -13.52
N LYS A 145 -3.89 1.65 -14.33
CA LYS A 145 -5.22 2.25 -14.55
C LYS A 145 -6.07 2.28 -13.28
N ILE A 146 -5.91 1.28 -12.43
CA ILE A 146 -6.60 1.12 -11.14
C ILE A 146 -5.82 1.89 -10.06
N LEU A 147 -4.49 1.83 -10.09
CA LEU A 147 -3.59 2.47 -9.13
C LEU A 147 -2.61 3.46 -9.82
N PRO A 148 -3.08 4.62 -10.29
CA PRO A 148 -2.26 5.54 -11.09
C PRO A 148 -1.12 6.22 -10.34
N ASN A 149 -1.17 6.23 -9.00
CA ASN A 149 -0.19 6.90 -8.14
C ASN A 149 0.75 5.93 -7.42
N SER A 150 0.64 4.62 -7.68
CA SER A 150 1.48 3.60 -7.05
C SER A 150 2.59 3.15 -8.00
N ASP A 151 3.81 2.92 -7.49
CA ASP A 151 4.86 2.28 -8.28
C ASP A 151 4.62 0.77 -8.30
N PRO A 152 4.35 0.15 -9.47
CA PRO A 152 4.18 -1.30 -9.57
C PRO A 152 5.42 -2.08 -9.12
N LEU A 153 6.61 -1.46 -9.11
CA LEU A 153 7.82 -2.11 -8.59
C LEU A 153 7.82 -2.19 -7.06
N GLU A 154 7.31 -1.18 -6.36
CA GLU A 154 7.18 -1.21 -4.89
C GLU A 154 6.21 -2.32 -4.48
N ILE A 155 5.05 -2.40 -5.16
CA ILE A 155 4.05 -3.46 -4.94
C ILE A 155 4.67 -4.83 -5.26
N PHE A 156 5.38 -4.97 -6.39
CA PHE A 156 6.08 -6.22 -6.72
C PHE A 156 7.06 -6.64 -5.61
N ILE A 157 7.86 -5.73 -5.07
CA ILE A 157 8.82 -6.07 -4.01
C ILE A 157 8.07 -6.56 -2.76
N HIS A 158 6.96 -5.92 -2.39
CA HIS A 158 6.12 -6.37 -1.28
C HIS A 158 5.64 -7.81 -1.48
N GLU A 159 4.97 -8.08 -2.60
CA GLU A 159 4.40 -9.41 -2.88
C GLU A 159 5.49 -10.47 -3.06
N TYR A 160 6.64 -10.11 -3.63
CA TYR A 160 7.75 -11.02 -3.81
C TYR A 160 8.33 -11.48 -2.47
N VAL A 161 8.35 -10.63 -1.44
CA VAL A 161 8.79 -11.05 -0.10
C VAL A 161 7.87 -12.15 0.46
N HIS A 162 6.56 -12.08 0.20
CA HIS A 162 5.64 -13.15 0.60
C HIS A 162 5.93 -14.47 -0.11
N ILE A 163 6.24 -14.43 -1.42
CA ILE A 163 6.66 -15.62 -2.18
C ILE A 163 7.92 -16.23 -1.56
N LEU A 164 8.95 -15.41 -1.29
CA LEU A 164 10.22 -15.88 -0.71
C LEU A 164 10.04 -16.52 0.67
N LEU A 165 9.27 -15.87 1.55
CA LEU A 165 9.05 -16.38 2.89
C LEU A 165 8.27 -17.69 2.85
N SER A 166 7.22 -17.78 2.04
CA SER A 166 6.40 -18.98 1.91
C SER A 166 7.12 -20.14 1.23
N TYR A 167 7.94 -19.85 0.22
CA TYR A 167 8.76 -20.87 -0.42
C TYR A 167 9.73 -21.50 0.59
N HIS A 168 10.36 -20.68 1.43
CA HIS A 168 11.30 -21.17 2.43
C HIS A 168 10.64 -21.78 3.67
N SER A 169 9.39 -21.42 3.99
CA SER A 169 8.66 -22.06 5.10
C SER A 169 8.17 -23.47 4.76
N GLY A 170 8.18 -23.87 3.47
CA GLY A 170 7.79 -25.22 3.07
C GLY A 170 6.33 -25.57 3.39
N GLY A 171 5.47 -24.55 3.57
CA GLY A 171 4.07 -24.72 3.95
C GLY A 171 3.77 -24.44 5.43
N ASP A 172 4.79 -24.22 6.26
CA ASP A 172 4.58 -23.77 7.64
C ASP A 172 4.02 -22.34 7.68
N GLU A 173 3.18 -22.07 8.67
CA GLU A 173 2.55 -20.77 8.88
C GLU A 173 3.61 -19.72 9.24
N ILE A 174 3.62 -18.61 8.49
CA ILE A 174 4.52 -17.48 8.75
C ILE A 174 3.77 -16.45 9.58
N PRO A 175 4.30 -16.07 10.75
CA PRO A 175 3.68 -15.07 11.60
C PRO A 175 3.51 -13.74 10.86
N THR A 176 2.30 -13.17 10.96
CA THR A 176 1.89 -11.98 10.21
C THR A 176 2.87 -10.82 10.36
N TRP A 177 3.38 -10.60 11.58
CA TRP A 177 4.33 -9.51 11.84
C TRP A 177 5.61 -9.63 11.00
N LEU A 178 6.11 -10.85 10.80
CA LEU A 178 7.34 -11.06 10.02
C LEU A 178 7.03 -10.92 8.53
N ASN A 179 5.92 -11.53 8.09
CA ASN A 179 5.51 -11.52 6.70
C ASN A 179 5.30 -10.09 6.19
N GLU A 180 4.49 -9.33 6.91
CA GLU A 180 4.11 -7.95 6.57
C GLU A 180 5.24 -6.96 6.88
N GLY A 181 5.90 -7.12 8.03
CA GLY A 181 6.98 -6.24 8.46
C GLY A 181 8.14 -6.24 7.48
N LEU A 182 8.54 -7.43 6.99
CA LEU A 182 9.64 -7.56 6.03
C LEU A 182 9.24 -7.04 4.65
N ALA A 183 8.02 -7.33 4.20
CA ALA A 183 7.47 -6.87 2.93
C ALA A 183 7.43 -5.32 2.87
N MET A 184 6.82 -4.68 3.88
CA MET A 184 6.78 -3.22 4.01
C MET A 184 8.17 -2.59 4.15
N TYR A 185 9.10 -3.29 4.84
CA TYR A 185 10.46 -2.77 5.03
C TYR A 185 11.26 -2.73 3.73
N LEU A 186 11.13 -3.77 2.91
CA LEU A 186 11.90 -3.91 1.67
C LEU A 186 11.25 -3.22 0.47
N SER A 187 9.91 -3.14 0.43
CA SER A 187 9.18 -2.42 -0.63
C SER A 187 9.44 -0.92 -0.59
N GLY A 188 9.82 -0.38 0.57
CA GLY A 188 10.03 1.05 0.74
C GLY A 188 8.73 1.85 0.73
N GLU A 189 7.57 1.19 0.89
CA GLU A 189 6.26 1.84 0.96
C GLU A 189 6.31 3.11 1.81
N TRP A 190 5.69 4.19 1.35
CA TRP A 190 5.78 5.47 2.05
C TRP A 190 5.22 5.42 3.48
N GLY A 191 6.12 5.58 4.47
CA GLY A 191 5.86 5.29 5.89
C GLY A 191 5.31 6.43 6.74
N TRP A 192 4.75 7.49 6.14
CA TRP A 192 4.25 8.64 6.92
C TRP A 192 3.09 8.25 7.84
N SER A 193 2.15 7.45 7.33
CA SER A 193 1.05 6.89 8.13
C SER A 193 1.57 5.98 9.27
N ARG A 194 2.52 5.09 8.97
CA ARG A 194 3.14 4.18 9.97
C ARG A 194 3.85 4.95 11.08
N SER A 195 4.59 6.01 10.73
CA SER A 195 5.27 6.87 11.71
C SER A 195 4.27 7.52 12.66
N ILE A 196 3.09 7.93 12.18
CA ILE A 196 2.01 8.49 13.01
C ILE A 196 1.44 7.43 13.96
N TYR A 197 1.11 6.23 13.46
CA TYR A 197 0.59 5.15 14.30
C TYR A 197 1.60 4.77 15.40
N MET A 198 2.88 4.65 15.06
CA MET A 198 3.93 4.33 16.02
C MET A 198 4.13 5.47 17.03
N THR A 199 4.13 6.73 16.58
CA THR A 199 4.21 7.89 17.47
C THR A 199 3.08 7.91 18.49
N ARG A 200 1.83 7.71 18.02
CA ARG A 200 0.67 7.65 18.91
C ARG A 200 0.76 6.49 19.89
N ALA A 201 1.19 5.31 19.44
CA ALA A 201 1.35 4.13 20.29
C ALA A 201 2.41 4.34 21.38
N VAL A 202 3.58 4.89 21.02
CA VAL A 202 4.65 5.21 21.99
C VAL A 202 4.19 6.25 23.01
N LEU A 203 3.58 7.35 22.57
CA LEU A 203 3.13 8.42 23.46
C LEU A 203 1.98 8.02 24.38
N SER A 204 1.15 7.06 23.96
CA SER A 204 0.01 6.56 24.76
C SER A 204 0.31 5.29 25.56
N GLY A 205 1.55 4.78 25.50
CA GLY A 205 1.92 3.53 26.19
C GLY A 205 1.20 2.29 25.63
N LYS A 206 0.84 2.30 24.34
CA LYS A 206 0.09 1.24 23.64
C LYS A 206 0.94 0.47 22.63
N VAL A 207 2.26 0.51 22.78
CA VAL A 207 3.18 -0.37 22.05
C VAL A 207 2.89 -1.81 22.46
N MET A 208 2.84 -2.72 21.50
CA MET A 208 2.57 -4.12 21.76
C MET A 208 3.83 -4.81 22.31
N PRO A 209 3.74 -5.65 23.35
CA PRO A 209 4.86 -6.50 23.72
C PRO A 209 5.28 -7.40 22.54
N LEU A 210 6.58 -7.65 22.36
CA LEU A 210 7.08 -8.38 21.19
C LEU A 210 6.50 -9.82 21.12
N GLN A 211 6.27 -10.48 22.26
CA GLN A 211 5.62 -11.80 22.25
C GLN A 211 4.12 -11.73 21.92
N GLU A 212 3.44 -10.62 22.21
CA GLU A 212 2.05 -10.45 21.76
C GLU A 212 1.99 -10.23 20.26
N LEU A 213 2.91 -9.42 19.72
CA LEU A 213 3.05 -9.19 18.28
C LEU A 213 3.34 -10.50 17.52
N GLU A 214 4.13 -11.38 18.14
CA GLU A 214 4.46 -12.69 17.57
C GLU A 214 3.26 -13.64 17.46
N ARG A 215 2.37 -13.62 18.46
CA ARG A 215 1.20 -14.50 18.52
C ARG A 215 0.10 -14.15 17.52
N GLY A 216 0.08 -12.90 17.02
CA GLY A 216 -0.87 -12.47 16.01
C GLY A 216 -1.44 -11.08 16.26
N PHE A 217 -2.18 -10.59 15.27
CA PHE A 217 -2.72 -9.24 15.31
C PHE A 217 -4.05 -9.16 16.05
N PRO A 218 -4.31 -8.05 16.76
CA PRO A 218 -5.59 -7.82 17.43
C PRO A 218 -6.71 -7.61 16.40
N SER A 219 -7.93 -7.99 16.76
CA SER A 219 -9.12 -7.81 15.90
C SER A 219 -9.57 -6.36 15.77
N ASP A 220 -9.17 -5.49 16.70
CA ASP A 220 -9.43 -4.06 16.63
C ASP A 220 -8.59 -3.42 15.51
N VAL A 221 -9.25 -2.73 14.57
CA VAL A 221 -8.62 -2.19 13.36
C VAL A 221 -7.51 -1.20 13.68
N GLU A 222 -7.70 -0.32 14.66
CA GLU A 222 -6.68 0.68 15.02
C GLU A 222 -5.47 0.02 15.66
N ARG A 223 -5.67 -0.93 16.58
CA ARG A 223 -4.56 -1.71 17.15
C ARG A 223 -3.88 -2.59 16.10
N ALA A 224 -4.61 -3.13 15.12
CA ALA A 224 -4.02 -3.90 14.02
C ALA A 224 -3.11 -3.01 13.18
N ARG A 225 -3.55 -1.79 12.82
CA ARG A 225 -2.69 -0.82 12.12
C ARG A 225 -1.44 -0.45 12.91
N THR A 226 -1.53 -0.35 14.24
CA THR A 226 -0.36 -0.21 15.10
C THR A 226 0.55 -1.44 15.00
N ALA A 227 0.01 -2.66 15.03
CA ALA A 227 0.79 -3.89 14.89
C ALA A 227 1.53 -3.98 13.53
N TYR A 228 0.89 -3.58 12.42
CA TYR A 228 1.56 -3.44 11.12
C TYR A 228 2.72 -2.44 11.18
N ALA A 229 2.48 -1.23 11.72
CA ALA A 229 3.53 -0.22 11.88
C ALA A 229 4.68 -0.73 12.77
N GLU A 230 4.35 -1.41 13.86
CA GLU A 230 5.31 -1.97 14.79
C GLU A 230 6.16 -3.05 14.14
N SER A 231 5.54 -3.94 13.37
CA SER A 231 6.20 -5.00 12.59
C SER A 231 7.29 -4.45 11.67
N TYR A 232 6.99 -3.39 10.92
CA TYR A 232 7.98 -2.68 10.11
C TYR A 232 9.16 -2.19 10.97
N TYR A 233 8.88 -1.59 12.13
CA TYR A 233 9.92 -1.04 12.99
C TYR A 233 10.72 -2.09 13.74
N VAL A 234 10.18 -3.29 13.99
CA VAL A 234 10.96 -4.43 14.50
C VAL A 234 12.00 -4.86 13.46
N ILE A 235 11.63 -4.98 12.18
CA ILE A 235 12.59 -5.29 11.11
C ILE A 235 13.63 -4.18 10.97
N ALA A 236 13.19 -2.92 11.01
CA ALA A 236 14.11 -1.77 10.99
C ALA A 236 15.07 -1.80 12.18
N PHE A 237 14.58 -2.07 13.38
CA PHE A 237 15.39 -2.18 14.60
C PHE A 237 16.45 -3.26 14.47
N LEU A 238 16.06 -4.47 14.01
CA LEU A 238 16.99 -5.57 13.79
C LEU A 238 18.08 -5.20 12.78
N ARG A 239 17.68 -4.62 11.63
CA ARG A 239 18.60 -4.20 10.58
C ARG A 239 19.55 -3.11 11.04
N GLU A 240 19.06 -2.11 11.76
CA GLU A 240 19.85 -0.95 12.19
C GLU A 240 20.80 -1.27 13.35
N ASN A 241 20.42 -2.16 14.27
CA ASN A 241 21.22 -2.47 15.46
C ASN A 241 22.13 -3.68 15.29
N PHE A 242 21.78 -4.62 14.41
CA PHE A 242 22.48 -5.90 14.25
C PHE A 242 22.88 -6.21 12.79
N GLY A 243 22.55 -5.30 11.87
CA GLY A 243 22.92 -5.40 10.47
C GLY A 243 22.17 -6.50 9.71
N VAL A 244 22.50 -6.63 8.42
CA VAL A 244 21.92 -7.63 7.52
C VAL A 244 22.17 -9.06 8.03
N LYS A 245 23.36 -9.31 8.59
CA LYS A 245 23.70 -10.62 9.17
C LYS A 245 22.78 -11.01 10.33
N GLY A 246 22.46 -10.07 11.23
CA GLY A 246 21.52 -10.33 12.33
C GLY A 246 20.14 -10.72 11.82
N LEU A 247 19.62 -9.98 10.83
CA LEU A 247 18.34 -10.29 10.19
C LEU A 247 18.34 -11.66 9.50
N HIS A 248 19.40 -12.00 8.76
CA HIS A 248 19.54 -13.31 8.10
C HIS A 248 19.54 -14.46 9.11
N VAL A 249 20.28 -14.31 10.22
CA VAL A 249 20.32 -15.31 11.27
C VAL A 249 18.93 -15.45 11.91
N PHE A 250 18.26 -14.33 12.19
CA PHE A 250 16.90 -14.35 12.74
C PHE A 250 15.94 -15.13 11.83
N ILE A 251 15.79 -14.71 10.57
CA ILE A 251 14.87 -15.31 9.59
C ILE A 251 15.14 -16.82 9.47
N ARG A 252 16.41 -17.20 9.29
CA ARG A 252 16.81 -18.61 9.14
C ARG A 252 16.46 -19.47 10.34
N PHE A 253 16.75 -19.01 11.56
CA PHE A 253 16.46 -19.82 12.75
C PHE A 253 14.96 -19.85 13.04
N TYR A 254 14.27 -18.74 12.82
CA TYR A 254 12.84 -18.65 13.03
C TYR A 254 12.06 -19.59 12.08
N GLN A 255 12.42 -19.60 10.79
CA GLN A 255 11.83 -20.51 9.80
C GLN A 255 12.14 -21.98 10.06
N LYS A 256 13.20 -22.30 10.83
CA LYS A 256 13.50 -23.69 11.26
C LYS A 256 12.70 -24.12 12.51
N GLY A 257 11.69 -23.35 12.92
CA GLY A 257 10.85 -23.64 14.08
C GLY A 257 11.52 -23.36 15.42
N PHE A 258 12.65 -22.63 15.45
CA PHE A 258 13.19 -22.17 16.73
C PHE A 258 12.24 -21.10 17.28
N GLY A 259 11.80 -21.29 18.52
CA GLY A 259 10.92 -20.32 19.19
C GLY A 259 11.48 -18.89 19.13
N PHE A 260 10.58 -17.91 19.03
CA PHE A 260 10.89 -16.51 18.75
C PHE A 260 12.07 -15.93 19.57
N GLY A 261 12.06 -16.12 20.89
CA GLY A 261 13.14 -15.66 21.76
C GLY A 261 14.49 -16.32 21.48
N ASN A 262 14.51 -17.60 21.11
CA ASN A 262 15.74 -18.31 20.75
C ASN A 262 16.28 -17.83 19.40
N ALA A 263 15.42 -17.60 18.41
CA ALA A 263 15.81 -17.03 17.12
C ALA A 263 16.40 -15.63 17.29
N LEU A 264 15.77 -14.79 18.11
CA LEU A 264 16.28 -13.46 18.46
C LEU A 264 17.61 -13.51 19.21
N HIS A 265 17.76 -14.43 20.16
CA HIS A 265 19.02 -14.63 20.88
C HIS A 265 20.15 -15.01 19.93
N ARG A 266 19.92 -15.94 19.00
CA ARG A 266 20.90 -16.33 17.97
C ARG A 266 21.29 -15.16 17.07
N ALA A 267 20.30 -14.35 16.69
CA ALA A 267 20.50 -13.21 15.80
C ALA A 267 21.26 -12.05 16.43
N THR A 268 21.04 -11.80 17.72
CA THR A 268 21.47 -10.58 18.40
C THR A 268 22.54 -10.81 19.46
N GLY A 269 22.68 -12.04 19.95
CA GLY A 269 23.50 -12.39 21.11
C GLY A 269 22.89 -11.98 22.45
N LEU A 270 21.73 -11.31 22.46
CA LEU A 270 21.11 -10.76 23.66
C LEU A 270 20.10 -11.72 24.25
N ARG A 271 19.90 -11.66 25.56
CA ARG A 271 18.72 -12.27 26.19
C ARG A 271 17.48 -11.48 25.79
N PHE A 272 16.31 -12.13 25.84
CA PHE A 272 15.08 -11.54 25.36
C PHE A 272 14.73 -10.23 26.11
N GLU A 273 14.88 -10.21 27.43
CA GLU A 273 14.60 -9.02 28.26
C GLU A 273 15.55 -7.85 27.92
N GLU A 274 16.80 -8.16 27.58
CA GLU A 274 17.77 -7.14 27.17
C GLU A 274 17.42 -6.57 25.79
N LEU A 275 16.96 -7.42 24.88
CA LEU A 275 16.47 -7.01 23.57
C LEU A 275 15.24 -6.12 23.70
N GLU A 276 14.25 -6.49 24.53
CA GLU A 276 13.06 -5.67 24.79
C GLU A 276 13.42 -4.30 25.33
N ASN A 277 14.33 -4.24 26.32
CA ASN A 277 14.82 -2.98 26.84
C ASN A 277 15.48 -2.11 25.76
N ARG A 278 16.19 -2.73 24.82
CA ARG A 278 16.83 -2.02 23.70
C ARG A 278 15.80 -1.57 22.65
N TRP A 279 14.80 -2.40 22.38
CA TRP A 279 13.65 -2.09 21.53
C TRP A 279 12.86 -0.89 22.06
N GLU A 280 12.53 -0.88 23.35
CA GLU A 280 11.85 0.27 23.96
C GLU A 280 12.65 1.57 23.83
N ARG A 281 13.98 1.50 24.06
CA ARG A 281 14.85 2.67 23.89
C ARG A 281 14.88 3.15 22.45
N PHE A 282 14.93 2.23 21.49
CA PHE A 282 14.87 2.55 20.07
C PHE A 282 13.58 3.30 19.72
N LEU A 283 12.43 2.82 20.19
CA LEU A 283 11.15 3.48 20.01
C LEU A 283 11.09 4.85 20.69
N LYS A 284 11.54 4.96 21.94
CA LYS A 284 11.54 6.22 22.70
C LYS A 284 12.39 7.28 22.00
N LEU A 285 13.58 6.94 21.51
CA LEU A 285 14.45 7.88 20.80
C LEU A 285 13.88 8.33 19.45
N ARG A 286 13.19 7.44 18.74
CA ARG A 286 12.66 7.72 17.40
C ARG A 286 11.33 8.46 17.43
N PHE A 287 10.45 8.15 18.39
CA PHE A 287 9.06 8.61 18.38
C PHE A 287 8.66 9.47 19.56
N SER A 288 9.49 9.52 20.62
CA SER A 288 9.25 10.45 21.71
C SER A 288 10.08 11.70 21.49
N VAL A 289 9.42 12.81 21.13
CA VAL A 289 10.02 14.15 21.17
C VAL A 289 10.18 14.68 22.61
N LEU A 290 9.59 14.00 23.59
CA LEU A 290 9.61 14.45 24.99
C LEU A 290 11.03 14.63 25.55
N PRO A 291 11.99 13.69 25.45
CA PRO A 291 13.34 13.90 25.99
C PRO A 291 14.05 15.12 25.40
N LEU A 292 13.75 15.47 24.14
CA LEU A 292 14.32 16.66 23.48
C LEU A 292 13.64 17.94 23.95
N LEU A 293 12.31 17.95 24.12
CA LEU A 293 11.53 19.11 24.56
C LEU A 293 11.57 19.36 26.08
N THR A 294 11.72 18.30 26.88
CA THR A 294 11.82 18.36 28.35
C THR A 294 13.26 18.35 28.84
N SER A 295 14.26 18.28 27.95
CA SER A 295 15.64 18.54 28.36
C SER A 295 15.74 20.00 28.81
N GLY A 296 16.32 20.23 29.99
CA GLY A 296 16.47 21.59 30.54
C GLY A 296 17.14 22.53 29.54
N GLY A 297 18.12 22.04 28.77
CA GLY A 297 18.83 22.81 27.75
C GLY A 297 17.93 23.36 26.64
N THR A 298 16.96 22.58 26.13
CA THR A 298 16.05 23.05 25.06
C THR A 298 15.10 24.13 25.57
N LEU A 299 14.56 23.98 26.78
CA LEU A 299 13.72 25.03 27.39
C LEU A 299 14.51 26.34 27.57
N TRP A 300 15.73 26.26 28.09
CA TRP A 300 16.62 27.43 28.21
C TRP A 300 16.98 28.03 26.84
N PHE A 301 17.23 27.20 25.83
CA PHE A 301 17.51 27.66 24.47
C PHE A 301 16.32 28.40 23.84
N VAL A 302 15.10 27.84 23.94
CA VAL A 302 13.89 28.50 23.44
C VAL A 302 13.62 29.80 24.20
N MET A 303 13.75 29.80 25.53
CA MET A 303 13.62 31.03 26.33
C MET A 303 14.66 32.09 25.95
N ALA A 304 15.92 31.69 25.74
CA ALA A 304 16.98 32.60 25.31
C ALA A 304 16.71 33.18 23.91
N LEU A 305 16.20 32.36 22.98
CA LEU A 305 15.82 32.80 21.64
C LEU A 305 14.65 33.80 21.68
N LEU A 306 13.61 33.50 22.46
CA LEU A 306 12.48 34.40 22.68
C LEU A 306 12.93 35.72 23.33
N PHE A 307 13.82 35.66 24.32
CA PHE A 307 14.40 36.83 24.96
C PHE A 307 15.21 37.69 23.97
N LEU A 308 16.06 37.06 23.14
CA LEU A 308 16.83 37.76 22.12
C LEU A 308 15.93 38.44 21.08
N LEU A 309 14.86 37.76 20.64
CA LEU A 309 13.88 38.33 19.72
C LEU A 309 13.12 39.50 20.36
N ALA A 310 12.68 39.36 21.61
CA ALA A 310 12.03 40.42 22.37
C ALA A 310 12.96 41.62 22.58
N TYR A 311 14.22 41.37 22.93
CA TYR A 311 15.25 42.40 23.09
C TYR A 311 15.53 43.13 21.76
N ARG A 312 15.70 42.40 20.66
CA ARG A 312 15.87 42.99 19.33
C ARG A 312 14.66 43.85 18.94
N ARG A 313 13.44 43.37 19.19
CA ARG A 313 12.20 44.12 18.93
C ARG A 313 12.12 45.39 19.79
N LYS A 314 12.42 45.30 21.09
CA LYS A 314 12.46 46.44 22.01
C LYS A 314 13.50 47.47 21.56
N ARG A 315 14.71 47.02 21.21
CA ARG A 315 15.80 47.90 20.76
C ARG A 315 15.48 48.61 19.46
N ARG A 316 14.84 47.93 18.50
CA ARG A 316 14.35 48.54 17.26
C ARG A 316 13.31 49.63 17.53
N ARG A 317 12.34 49.36 18.41
CA ARG A 317 11.32 50.34 18.80
C ARG A 317 11.90 51.56 19.52
N ALA A 318 12.82 51.34 20.46
CA ALA A 318 13.47 52.43 21.20
C ALA A 318 14.31 53.34 20.29
N ARG A 319 15.01 52.77 19.29
CA ARG A 319 15.74 53.56 18.29
C ARG A 319 14.79 54.38 17.42
N ALA A 320 13.69 53.79 16.96
CA ALA A 320 12.71 54.50 16.14
C ALA A 320 12.09 55.71 16.88
N LEU A 321 11.87 55.60 18.19
CA LEU A 321 11.36 56.70 19.01
C LEU A 321 12.40 57.83 19.18
N LEU A 322 13.68 57.48 19.40
CA LEU A 322 14.75 58.47 19.49
C LEU A 322 14.95 59.20 18.15
N ASP A 323 14.93 58.46 17.04
CA ASP A 323 15.02 59.05 15.70
C ASP A 323 13.83 59.98 15.39
N GLU A 324 12.67 59.77 16.01
CA GLU A 324 11.48 60.63 15.90
C GLU A 324 11.67 61.93 16.70
N TRP A 325 12.08 61.84 17.97
CA TRP A 325 12.40 63.01 18.80
C TRP A 325 13.53 63.86 18.21
N ASP A 326 14.60 63.24 17.69
CA ASP A 326 15.70 63.96 17.04
C ASP A 326 15.23 64.74 15.80
N ARG A 327 14.21 64.23 15.09
CA ARG A 327 13.60 64.92 13.94
C ARG A 327 12.72 66.07 14.40
N GLU A 328 11.92 65.88 15.44
CA GLU A 328 11.09 66.94 16.03
C GLU A 328 11.96 68.11 16.53
N GLU A 329 13.02 67.83 17.30
CA GLU A 329 13.96 68.88 17.76
C GLU A 329 14.64 69.62 16.61
N MET A 330 14.97 68.92 15.53
CA MET A 330 15.59 69.54 14.34
C MET A 330 14.62 70.40 13.53
N MET A 331 13.31 70.13 13.62
CA MET A 331 12.27 70.96 13.02
C MET A 331 11.98 72.18 13.90
N GLU A 332 11.89 72.02 15.22
CA GLU A 332 11.73 73.11 16.18
C GLU A 332 12.90 74.11 16.17
N ARG A 333 14.14 73.66 15.91
CA ARG A 333 15.31 74.55 15.76
C ARG A 333 15.38 75.30 14.44
N ARG A 334 14.54 74.94 13.45
CA ARG A 334 14.52 75.55 12.11
C ARG A 334 13.39 76.56 11.93
N GLU A 335 12.42 76.57 12.83
CA GLU A 335 11.40 77.62 12.99
C GLU A 335 11.91 78.73 13.91
#